data_AF-A0A2E0ED45-F1
#
_entry.id   AF-A0A2E0ED45-F1
#
_cell.length_a   1.000
_cell.length_b   1.000
_cell.length_c   1.000
_cell.angle_alpha   90.00
_cell.angle_beta   90.00
_cell.angle_gamma   90.00
#
_symmetry.space_group_name_H-M   'P 1'
#
loop_
_entity.id
_entity.type
_entity.pdbx_description
1 polymer ?
#
loop_
_entity_poly.entity_id
_entity_poly.type
_entity_poly.pdbx_seq_one_letter_code
_entity_poly.pdbx_strand_id
1 'polypeptide(L)' 'STDLIAGNTPEAISSMQQALGDLRHCEIIEGAGHWLQQECSSEVSSAMVNFLEGLD' A
#
# COMPACT_ATOMS: atom_id res chain seq x y z
N SER A 1 -3.68 15.27 -2.46
CA SER A 1 -2.91 15.16 -3.71
C SER A 1 -3.38 13.90 -4.41
N THR A 2 -3.74 13.95 -5.69
CA THR A 2 -4.23 12.79 -6.48
C THR A 2 -3.12 12.19 -7.36
N ASP A 3 -1.87 12.26 -6.88
CA ASP A 3 -0.73 11.69 -7.58
C ASP A 3 -0.57 10.22 -7.19
N LEU A 4 -1.56 9.40 -7.56
CA LEU A 4 -1.48 7.96 -7.41
C LEU A 4 -0.35 7.44 -8.30
N ILE A 5 0.45 6.50 -7.79
CA ILE A 5 1.41 5.76 -8.63
C ILE A 5 0.64 5.20 -9.83
N ALA A 6 1.14 5.48 -11.04
CA ALA A 6 0.48 5.07 -12.28
C ALA A 6 0.12 3.57 -12.23
N GLY A 7 -1.18 3.27 -12.26
CA GLY A 7 -1.72 1.90 -12.14
C GLY A 7 -2.57 1.64 -10.90
N ASN A 8 -2.46 2.44 -9.83
CA ASN A 8 -3.27 2.31 -8.61
C ASN A 8 -4.69 2.89 -8.77
N THR A 9 -5.37 2.55 -9.86
CA THR A 9 -6.80 2.89 -10.02
C THR A 9 -7.65 2.16 -8.99
N PRO A 10 -8.82 2.69 -8.58
CA PRO A 10 -9.74 1.97 -7.69
C PRO A 10 -10.09 0.57 -8.21
N GLU A 11 -10.25 0.43 -9.53
CA GLU A 11 -10.52 -0.85 -10.18
C GLU A 11 -9.35 -1.83 -10.01
N ALA A 12 -8.12 -1.39 -10.28
CA ALA A 12 -6.93 -2.21 -10.09
C ALA A 12 -6.77 -2.63 -8.62
N ILE A 13 -6.99 -1.72 -7.67
CA ILE A 13 -6.93 -2.01 -6.23
C ILE A 13 -7.98 -3.05 -5.85
N SER A 14 -9.22 -2.89 -6.31
CA SER A 14 -10.30 -3.85 -6.03
C SER A 14 -10.00 -5.25 -6.62
N SER A 15 -9.30 -5.31 -7.75
CA SER A 15 -8.95 -6.58 -8.41
C SER A 15 -7.81 -7.32 -7.73
N MET A 16 -6.95 -6.64 -6.97
CA MET A 16 -5.77 -7.25 -6.33
C MET A 16 -6.14 -8.41 -5.41
N GLN A 17 -7.22 -8.28 -4.64
CA GLN A 17 -7.69 -9.34 -3.75
C GLN A 17 -8.08 -10.63 -4.48
N GLN A 18 -8.58 -10.52 -5.71
CA GLN A 18 -8.96 -11.67 -6.52
C GLN A 18 -7.76 -12.26 -7.29
N ALA A 19 -6.83 -11.40 -7.72
CA ALA A 19 -5.70 -11.80 -8.54
C ALA A 19 -4.53 -12.40 -7.74
N LEU A 20 -4.39 -12.04 -6.46
CA LEU A 20 -3.25 -12.41 -5.62
C LEU A 20 -3.70 -13.40 -4.54
N GLY A 21 -3.42 -14.68 -4.76
CA GLY A 21 -3.84 -15.78 -3.87
C GLY A 21 -3.25 -15.76 -2.46
N ASP A 22 -2.24 -14.92 -2.21
CA ASP A 22 -1.63 -14.71 -0.90
C ASP A 22 -1.50 -13.22 -0.55
N LEU A 23 -2.45 -12.38 -0.99
CA LEU A 23 -2.48 -10.97 -0.59
C LEU A 23 -2.72 -10.85 0.91
N ARG A 24 -1.68 -10.45 1.66
CA ARG A 24 -1.74 -10.33 3.12
C ARG A 24 -2.28 -9.00 3.61
N HIS A 25 -2.04 -7.92 2.87
CA HIS A 25 -2.42 -6.57 3.28
C HIS A 25 -2.51 -5.63 2.08
N CYS A 26 -3.46 -4.70 2.11
CA CYS A 26 -3.58 -3.60 1.16
C CYS A 26 -4.12 -2.39 1.92
N GLU A 27 -3.35 -1.31 1.98
CA GLU A 27 -3.69 -0.11 2.73
C GLU A 27 -3.46 1.14 1.91
N ILE A 28 -4.24 2.18 2.24
CA ILE A 28 -4.08 3.52 1.70
C ILE A 28 -3.49 4.37 2.83
N ILE A 29 -2.30 4.92 2.60
CA ILE A 29 -1.70 5.90 3.50
C ILE A 29 -2.07 7.29 2.99
N GLU A 30 -2.90 7.98 3.78
CA GLU A 30 -3.39 9.31 3.45
C GLU A 30 -2.28 10.36 3.54
N GLY A 31 -2.39 11.42 2.73
CA GLY A 31 -1.49 12.58 2.81
C GLY A 31 -0.23 12.52 1.95
N ALA A 32 0.00 11.43 1.22
CA ALA A 32 1.12 11.28 0.28
C ALA A 32 0.68 11.19 -1.19
N GLY A 33 1.59 11.54 -2.10
CA GLY A 33 1.49 11.32 -3.54
C GLY A 33 2.38 10.18 -4.02
N HIS A 34 3.08 10.40 -5.13
CA HIS A 34 3.89 9.38 -5.79
C HIS A 34 5.06 8.88 -4.94
N TRP A 35 5.62 9.74 -4.07
CA TRP A 35 6.82 9.46 -3.29
C TRP A 35 6.47 9.03 -1.86
N LEU A 36 5.51 8.12 -1.72
CA LEU A 36 4.91 7.69 -0.46
C LEU A 36 5.91 7.43 0.68
N GLN A 37 7.00 6.71 0.42
CA GLN A 37 8.03 6.41 1.42
C GLN A 37 8.90 7.61 1.82
N GLN A 38 8.93 8.68 1.02
CA GLN A 38 9.57 9.95 1.38
C GLN A 38 8.59 10.89 2.10
N GLU A 39 7.33 10.89 1.67
CA GLU A 39 6.28 11.78 2.17
C GLU A 39 5.69 11.31 3.52
N CYS A 40 5.57 9.99 3.72
CA CYS A 40 5.01 9.32 4.90
C CYS A 40 5.92 8.19 5.39
N SER A 41 7.20 8.49 5.63
CA SER A 41 8.23 7.50 5.94
C SER A 41 7.95 6.68 7.21
N SER A 42 7.38 7.30 8.24
CA SER A 42 7.04 6.65 9.50
C SER A 42 5.93 5.62 9.32
N GLU A 43 4.85 6.01 8.65
CA GLU A 43 3.68 5.18 8.39
C GLU A 43 4.06 3.97 7.54
N VAL A 44 4.83 4.18 6.46
CA VAL A 44 5.35 3.10 5.62
C VAL A 44 6.24 2.16 6.42
N SER A 45 7.14 2.70 7.26
CA SER A 45 8.03 1.86 8.07
C SER A 45 7.25 1.01 9.07
N SER A 46 6.23 1.59 9.74
CA SER A 46 5.36 0.85 10.65
C SER A 46 4.58 -0.25 9.94
N ALA A 47 4.02 0.03 8.76
CA ALA A 47 3.31 -0.97 7.96
C ALA A 47 4.21 -2.13 7.54
N MET A 48 5.45 -1.84 7.13
CA MET A 48 6.45 -2.86 6.80
C MET A 48 6.79 -3.75 8.00
N VAL A 49 7.02 -3.15 9.19
CA VAL A 49 7.29 -3.91 10.41
C VAL A 49 6.10 -4.81 10.76
N ASN A 50 4.88 -4.25 10.76
CA ASN A 50 3.67 -5.02 11.05
C ASN A 50 3.46 -6.19 10.09
N PHE A 51 3.74 -5.98 8.80
CA PHE A 51 3.68 -7.06 7.80
C PHE A 51 4.68 -8.17 8.14
N LEU A 52 5.92 -7.83 8.45
CA LEU A 52 6.98 -8.79 8.77
C LEU A 52 6.71 -9.56 10.07
N GLU A 53 6.16 -8.90 11.09
CA GLU A 53 5.76 -9.54 12.35
C GLU A 53 4.59 -10.52 12.17
N GLY A 54 3.77 -10.33 11.13
CA GLY A 54 2.65 -11.21 10.79
C GLY A 54 3.00 -12.37 9.85
N LEU A 55 4.28 -12.59 9.56
CA LEU A 55 4.74 -13.73 8.76
C LEU A 55 5.02 -14.93 9.67
N ASP A 56 4.41 -16.09 9.33
CA ASP A 56 4.69 -17.40 9.93
C ASP A 56 5.83 -18.13 9.19
#